data_AF-A0AAV6NT51-F1
#
_entry.id   AF-A0AAV6NT51-F1
#
_cell.length_a   1.000
_cell.length_b   1.000
_cell.length_c   1.000
_cell.angle_alpha   90.00
_cell.angle_beta   90.00
_cell.angle_gamma   90.00
#
_symmetry.space_group_name_H-M   'P 1'
#
loop_
_entity.id
_entity.type
_entity.pdbx_description
1 polymer ?
#
loop_
_entity_poly.entity_id
_entity_poly.type
_entity_poly.pdbx_seq_one_letter_code
_entity_poly.pdbx_strand_id
1 'polypeptide(L)'
;MPYNTDPRISSSLSIGSGSEVKGPGVITAQLVRTPDQTSYSLTLTGISVGKTLVPYSMSGPPAKGNAVLDTGTPPTLLPKELYGRLAAEVRRHIPSKPVDDDTLCYKDNLGDLVMTLHFEGGVDLRLSTVQTFNKMSDGSFCFTAMGVDDKDALIGNSMMANFLVGYDIDNMTVSFKPTDCTKIG
;
A
#
# COMPACT_ATOMS: atom_id res chain seq x y z
N MET A 1 1.04 9.10 -7.98
CA MET A 1 2.35 9.38 -8.62
C MET A 1 3.46 8.80 -7.76
N PRO A 2 4.55 8.26 -8.33
CA PRO A 2 5.75 7.89 -7.57
C PRO A 2 6.38 9.08 -6.83
N TYR A 3 7.06 8.82 -5.71
CA TYR A 3 7.58 9.85 -4.79
C TYR A 3 8.47 10.94 -5.45
N ASN A 4 9.37 10.54 -6.35
CA ASN A 4 10.31 11.46 -7.02
C ASN A 4 9.84 11.94 -8.40
N THR A 5 8.54 11.94 -8.66
CA THR A 5 8.02 12.42 -9.94
C THR A 5 8.25 13.92 -10.07
N ASP A 6 8.63 14.39 -11.26
CA ASP A 6 8.78 15.83 -11.54
C ASP A 6 7.46 16.55 -11.21
N PRO A 7 7.48 17.59 -10.36
CA PRO A 7 6.26 18.29 -9.94
C PRO A 7 5.51 18.99 -11.10
N ARG A 8 6.13 19.11 -12.27
CA ARG A 8 5.47 19.62 -13.49
C ARG A 8 4.57 18.58 -14.16
N ILE A 9 4.68 17.31 -13.78
CA ILE A 9 3.81 16.24 -14.29
C ILE A 9 2.58 16.13 -13.37
N SER A 10 1.41 16.41 -13.93
CA SER A 10 0.13 16.26 -13.24
C SER A 10 -0.44 14.85 -13.42
N SER A 11 -1.12 14.35 -12.38
CA SER A 11 -2.08 13.24 -12.51
C SER A 11 -3.51 13.77 -12.59
N SER A 12 -4.48 12.88 -12.79
CA SER A 12 -5.89 13.22 -12.93
C SER A 12 -6.75 12.72 -11.77
N LEU A 13 -7.86 13.45 -11.53
CA LEU A 13 -8.98 13.04 -10.68
C LEU A 13 -10.24 13.20 -11.50
N SER A 14 -11.01 12.11 -11.63
CA SER A 14 -12.27 12.08 -12.36
C SER A 14 -13.41 11.73 -11.41
N ILE A 15 -14.53 12.44 -11.50
CA ILE A 15 -15.69 12.27 -10.63
C ILE A 15 -16.94 12.13 -11.49
N GLY A 16 -17.78 11.14 -11.16
CA GLY A 16 -19.08 10.93 -11.80
C GLY A 16 -19.05 9.87 -12.89
N SER A 17 -20.08 9.86 -13.73
CA SER A 17 -20.25 8.84 -14.77
C SER A 17 -19.06 8.81 -15.74
N GLY A 18 -18.55 7.62 -16.03
CA GLY A 18 -17.39 7.41 -16.90
C GLY A 18 -16.06 7.37 -16.16
N SER A 19 -16.02 7.57 -14.83
CA SER A 19 -14.79 7.47 -14.04
C SER A 19 -14.49 6.05 -13.56
N GLU A 20 -15.25 5.04 -13.99
CA GLU A 20 -15.07 3.67 -13.49
C GLU A 20 -13.76 3.05 -13.97
N VAL A 21 -13.04 2.41 -13.04
CA VAL A 21 -11.79 1.73 -13.33
C VAL A 21 -12.08 0.33 -13.85
N LYS A 22 -12.04 0.18 -15.17
CA LYS A 22 -12.39 -1.06 -15.88
C LYS A 22 -11.25 -1.56 -16.78
N GLY A 23 -11.38 -2.81 -17.21
CA GLY A 23 -10.51 -3.44 -18.21
C GLY A 23 -9.53 -4.48 -17.64
N PRO A 24 -8.60 -4.98 -18.48
CA PRO A 24 -7.65 -6.01 -18.09
C PRO A 24 -6.74 -5.57 -16.94
N GLY A 25 -6.45 -6.50 -16.02
CA GLY A 25 -5.55 -6.26 -14.88
C GLY A 25 -6.15 -5.45 -13.73
N VAL A 26 -7.45 -5.10 -13.79
CA VAL A 26 -8.16 -4.52 -12.66
C VAL A 26 -8.36 -5.59 -11.59
N ILE A 27 -8.05 -5.24 -10.34
CA ILE A 27 -8.48 -5.99 -9.17
C ILE A 27 -9.48 -5.14 -8.38
N THR A 28 -10.46 -5.77 -7.75
CA THR A 28 -11.52 -5.08 -7.01
C THR A 28 -11.68 -5.71 -5.63
N ALA A 29 -11.68 -4.86 -4.60
CA ALA A 29 -11.87 -5.25 -3.21
C ALA A 29 -13.16 -4.62 -2.64
N GLN A 30 -13.79 -5.32 -1.70
CA GLN A 30 -14.99 -4.82 -1.01
C GLN A 30 -14.62 -3.73 0.00
N LEU A 31 -15.34 -2.61 -0.08
CA LEU A 31 -15.29 -1.57 0.93
C LEU A 31 -16.25 -1.90 2.08
N VAL A 32 -15.83 -1.50 3.27
CA VAL A 32 -16.60 -1.51 4.51
C VAL A 32 -16.76 -0.06 4.92
N ARG A 33 -18.00 0.37 5.17
CA ARG A 33 -18.24 1.72 5.70
C ARG A 33 -17.85 1.76 7.18
N THR A 34 -17.12 2.78 7.60
CA THR A 34 -16.80 2.92 9.02
C THR A 34 -18.06 3.16 9.85
N PRO A 35 -18.06 2.78 11.15
CA PRO A 35 -19.24 2.96 12.01
C PRO A 35 -19.74 4.40 12.10
N ASP A 36 -18.82 5.37 12.05
CA ASP A 36 -19.11 6.81 12.05
C ASP A 36 -19.47 7.37 10.66
N GLN A 37 -19.44 6.52 9.62
CA GLN A 37 -19.77 6.81 8.22
C GLN A 37 -18.91 7.91 7.56
N THR A 38 -17.76 8.26 8.15
CA THR A 38 -16.87 9.30 7.64
C THR A 38 -15.89 8.79 6.60
N SER A 39 -15.65 7.48 6.55
CA SER A 39 -14.66 6.89 5.65
C SER A 39 -15.06 5.50 5.13
N TYR A 40 -14.33 5.07 4.10
CA TYR A 40 -14.43 3.76 3.51
C TYR A 40 -13.15 3.00 3.81
N SER A 41 -13.31 1.84 4.43
CA SER A 41 -12.22 0.96 4.81
C SER A 41 -12.22 -0.31 3.97
N LEU A 42 -11.07 -0.97 3.97
CA LEU A 42 -10.84 -2.32 3.50
C LEU A 42 -10.61 -3.23 4.71
N THR A 43 -10.79 -4.53 4.50
CA THR A 43 -10.36 -5.54 5.46
C THR A 43 -9.02 -6.11 4.99
N LEU A 44 -7.91 -5.65 5.58
CA LEU A 44 -6.57 -6.17 5.33
C LEU A 44 -6.35 -7.42 6.18
N THR A 45 -6.12 -8.56 5.52
CA THR A 45 -5.94 -9.89 6.15
C THR A 45 -4.48 -10.19 6.47
N GLY A 46 -3.56 -9.62 5.72
CA GLY A 46 -2.13 -9.78 5.92
C GLY A 46 -1.32 -9.15 4.79
N ILE A 47 0.00 -9.24 4.92
CA ILE A 47 0.96 -8.70 3.95
C ILE A 47 1.98 -9.79 3.67
N SER A 48 2.20 -10.16 2.41
CA SER A 48 3.28 -11.06 2.05
C SER A 48 4.52 -10.30 1.59
N VAL A 49 5.69 -10.78 2.00
CA VAL A 49 6.99 -10.40 1.44
C VAL A 49 7.51 -11.61 0.67
N GLY A 50 7.64 -11.48 -0.65
CA GLY A 50 7.90 -12.63 -1.52
C GLY A 50 6.80 -13.68 -1.40
N LYS A 51 7.13 -14.84 -0.82
CA LYS A 51 6.18 -15.95 -0.59
C LYS A 51 5.76 -16.09 0.88
N THR A 52 6.33 -15.30 1.79
CA THR A 52 6.06 -15.40 3.23
C THR A 52 4.92 -14.47 3.62
N LEU A 53 3.82 -15.05 4.09
CA LEU A 53 2.69 -14.30 4.63
C LEU A 53 2.97 -13.81 6.05
N VAL A 54 2.81 -12.51 6.28
CA VAL A 54 2.71 -11.89 7.61
C VAL A 54 1.24 -11.59 7.88
N PRO A 55 0.53 -12.38 8.70
CA PRO A 55 -0.89 -12.17 8.95
C PRO A 55 -1.12 -10.88 9.73
N TYR A 56 -2.23 -10.16 9.48
CA TYR A 56 -2.54 -8.91 10.17
C TYR A 56 -2.55 -9.09 11.69
N SER A 57 -3.22 -10.14 12.17
CA SER A 57 -3.31 -10.53 13.58
C SER A 57 -2.80 -11.95 13.79
N MET A 58 -2.14 -12.18 14.92
CA MET A 58 -1.74 -13.52 15.38
C MET A 58 -2.82 -14.21 16.21
N SER A 59 -3.83 -13.45 16.65
CA SER A 59 -4.85 -13.87 17.62
C SER A 59 -6.14 -14.35 16.97
N GLY A 60 -6.17 -14.46 15.64
CA GLY A 60 -7.35 -14.81 14.85
C GLY A 60 -7.59 -13.87 13.68
N PRO A 61 -8.78 -13.95 13.04
CA PRO A 61 -9.15 -13.06 11.94
C PRO A 61 -9.11 -11.59 12.38
N PRO A 62 -8.64 -10.67 11.53
CA PRO A 62 -8.67 -9.24 11.84
C PRO A 62 -10.11 -8.71 11.87
N ALA A 63 -10.28 -7.56 12.53
CA ALA A 63 -11.54 -6.83 12.48
C ALA A 63 -11.84 -6.40 11.03
N LYS A 64 -13.11 -6.43 10.63
CA LYS A 64 -13.53 -5.90 9.33
C LYS A 64 -13.30 -4.39 9.29
N GLY A 65 -12.88 -3.88 8.14
CA GLY A 65 -12.65 -2.45 7.95
C GLY A 65 -11.45 -1.89 8.71
N ASN A 66 -10.44 -2.72 8.97
CA ASN A 66 -9.22 -2.38 9.70
C ASN A 66 -8.16 -1.62 8.89
N ALA A 67 -8.41 -1.25 7.64
CA ALA A 67 -7.46 -0.52 6.82
C ALA A 67 -8.13 0.59 6.00
N VAL A 68 -7.60 1.81 6.02
CA VAL A 68 -8.10 2.93 5.19
C VAL A 68 -7.06 3.28 4.14
N LEU A 69 -7.49 3.57 2.92
CA LEU A 69 -6.62 4.17 1.91
C LEU A 69 -6.54 5.68 2.16
N ASP A 70 -5.36 6.21 2.43
CA ASP A 70 -5.18 7.62 2.76
C ASP A 70 -4.14 8.29 1.86
N THR A 71 -4.62 9.16 0.99
CA THR A 71 -3.76 9.92 0.06
C THR A 71 -3.02 11.06 0.75
N GLY A 72 -3.47 11.50 1.94
CA GLY A 72 -2.87 12.55 2.75
C GLY A 72 -1.70 12.09 3.61
N THR A 73 -1.51 10.78 3.74
CA THR A 73 -0.41 10.19 4.53
C THR A 73 0.63 9.57 3.57
N PRO A 74 1.87 10.11 3.52
CA PRO A 74 2.88 9.57 2.61
C PRO A 74 3.32 8.13 2.89
N PRO A 75 3.70 7.76 4.13
CA PRO A 75 4.00 6.37 4.48
C PRO A 75 2.72 5.57 4.81
N THR A 76 2.78 4.26 4.67
CA THR A 76 1.77 3.36 5.23
C THR A 76 1.98 3.20 6.73
N LEU A 77 0.95 3.50 7.52
CA LEU A 77 0.97 3.34 8.98
C LEU A 77 0.34 2.01 9.34
N LEU A 78 1.06 1.17 10.08
CA LEU A 78 0.60 -0.16 10.50
C LEU A 78 0.61 -0.25 12.03
N PRO A 79 -0.25 -1.07 12.63
CA PRO A 79 -0.13 -1.41 14.04
C PRO A 79 1.29 -1.89 14.37
N LYS A 80 1.88 -1.40 15.47
CA LYS A 80 3.29 -1.69 15.82
C LYS A 80 3.66 -3.17 15.74
N GLU A 81 2.81 -4.08 16.21
CA GLU A 81 3.08 -5.51 16.17
C GLU A 81 3.10 -6.09 14.74
N LEU A 82 2.22 -5.60 13.86
CA LEU A 82 2.23 -5.98 12.45
C LEU A 82 3.47 -5.41 11.75
N TYR A 83 3.78 -4.13 11.97
CA TYR A 83 4.98 -3.50 11.42
C TYR A 83 6.25 -4.24 11.85
N GLY A 84 6.41 -4.56 13.14
CA GLY A 84 7.60 -5.24 13.63
C GLY A 84 7.85 -6.58 12.95
N ARG A 85 6.78 -7.38 12.74
CA ARG A 85 6.87 -8.66 12.00
C ARG A 85 7.15 -8.45 10.52
N LEU A 86 6.49 -7.48 9.89
CA LEU A 86 6.73 -7.14 8.48
C LEU A 86 8.18 -6.68 8.26
N ALA A 87 8.67 -5.77 9.09
CA ALA A 87 10.02 -5.24 9.05
C ALA A 87 11.08 -6.34 9.23
N ALA A 88 10.84 -7.30 10.12
CA ALA A 88 11.71 -8.46 10.28
C ALA A 88 11.76 -9.32 9.00
N GLU A 89 10.62 -9.52 8.33
CA GLU A 89 10.55 -10.32 7.10
C GLU A 89 11.16 -9.59 5.89
N VAL A 90 11.01 -8.27 5.81
CA VAL A 90 11.70 -7.43 4.81
C VAL A 90 13.21 -7.53 4.97
N ARG A 91 13.75 -7.43 6.20
CA ARG A 91 15.20 -7.59 6.46
C ARG A 91 15.73 -8.96 6.02
N ARG A 92 14.93 -10.02 6.13
CA ARG A 92 15.34 -11.37 5.69
C ARG A 92 15.45 -11.51 4.18
N HIS A 93 14.67 -10.73 3.44
CA HIS A 93 14.66 -10.78 1.97
C HIS A 93 15.69 -9.86 1.32
N ILE A 94 16.21 -8.87 2.05
CA ILE A 94 17.22 -7.93 1.55
C ILE A 94 18.60 -8.36 2.08
N PRO A 95 19.55 -8.77 1.22
CA PRO A 95 20.85 -9.28 1.65
C PRO A 95 21.73 -8.26 2.38
N SER A 96 21.60 -6.98 2.03
CA SER A 96 22.36 -5.88 2.63
C SER A 96 21.79 -5.48 3.99
N LYS A 97 22.65 -5.01 4.90
CA LYS A 97 22.19 -4.41 6.15
C LYS A 97 21.57 -3.03 5.89
N PRO A 98 20.53 -2.64 6.62
CA PRO A 98 20.02 -1.28 6.55
C PRO A 98 21.06 -0.29 7.11
N VAL A 99 21.02 0.93 6.60
CA VAL A 99 21.79 2.09 7.11
C VAL A 99 21.29 2.49 8.49
N ASP A 100 19.99 2.34 8.71
CA ASP A 100 19.30 2.61 9.96
C ASP A 100 18.24 1.52 10.15
N ASP A 101 18.34 0.81 11.28
CA ASP A 101 17.45 -0.29 11.62
C ASP A 101 16.01 0.18 11.84
N ASP A 102 15.78 1.41 12.31
CA ASP A 102 14.43 1.88 12.64
C ASP A 102 13.61 2.22 11.38
N THR A 103 14.28 2.69 10.32
CA THR A 103 13.66 3.19 9.08
C THR A 103 13.77 2.25 7.89
N LEU A 104 14.52 1.14 8.00
CA LEU A 104 14.77 0.18 6.90
C LEU A 104 15.19 0.87 5.59
N CYS A 105 16.24 1.70 5.69
CA CYS A 105 16.86 2.34 4.54
C CYS A 105 18.08 1.55 4.06
N TYR A 106 18.24 1.37 2.75
CA TYR A 106 19.33 0.59 2.16
C TYR A 106 20.06 1.40 1.08
N LYS A 107 21.40 1.27 1.00
CA LYS A 107 22.21 1.92 -0.05
C LYS A 107 22.44 1.04 -1.28
N ASP A 108 22.22 -0.26 -1.12
CA ASP A 108 22.44 -1.23 -2.19
C ASP A 108 21.15 -1.47 -3.00
N ASN A 109 21.29 -2.21 -4.09
CA ASN A 109 20.16 -2.62 -4.91
C ASN A 109 19.20 -3.50 -4.09
N LEU A 110 17.93 -3.07 -3.99
CA LEU A 110 16.86 -3.80 -3.31
C LEU A 110 16.39 -5.07 -4.05
N GLY A 111 16.84 -5.26 -5.29
CA GLY A 111 16.37 -6.34 -6.16
C GLY A 111 14.88 -6.20 -6.52
N ASP A 112 14.29 -7.28 -7.02
CA ASP A 112 12.87 -7.33 -7.39
C ASP A 112 12.01 -7.82 -6.21
N LEU A 113 12.13 -7.14 -5.07
CA LEU A 113 11.29 -7.45 -3.92
C LEU A 113 9.83 -7.15 -4.24
N VAL A 114 8.98 -8.18 -4.15
CA VAL A 114 7.53 -8.05 -4.31
C VAL A 114 6.89 -8.13 -2.94
N MET A 115 6.03 -7.15 -2.64
CA MET A 115 5.14 -7.18 -1.50
C MET A 115 3.70 -7.35 -1.99
N THR A 116 2.85 -8.02 -1.22
CA THR A 116 1.43 -8.17 -1.58
C THR A 116 0.56 -7.82 -0.38
N LEU A 117 -0.35 -6.86 -0.55
CA LEU A 117 -1.41 -6.61 0.42
C LEU A 117 -2.56 -7.57 0.14
N HIS A 118 -2.98 -8.34 1.14
CA HIS A 118 -4.04 -9.33 1.02
C HIS A 118 -5.33 -8.80 1.66
N PHE A 119 -6.37 -8.62 0.86
CA PHE A 119 -7.67 -8.15 1.33
C PHE A 119 -8.66 -9.31 1.47
N GLU A 120 -9.68 -9.11 2.30
CA GLU A 120 -10.80 -10.05 2.45
C GLU A 120 -11.43 -10.36 1.08
N GLY A 121 -11.88 -11.61 0.91
CA GLY A 121 -12.38 -12.12 -0.37
C GLY A 121 -11.29 -12.67 -1.30
N GLY A 122 -10.04 -12.77 -0.83
CA GLY A 122 -8.93 -13.34 -1.60
C GLY A 122 -8.39 -12.41 -2.66
N VAL A 123 -8.45 -11.09 -2.40
CA VAL A 123 -8.02 -10.06 -3.35
C VAL A 123 -6.59 -9.62 -3.01
N ASP A 124 -5.69 -9.76 -3.97
CA ASP A 124 -4.26 -9.52 -3.78
C ASP A 124 -3.79 -8.29 -4.57
N LEU A 125 -3.35 -7.25 -3.85
CA LEU A 125 -2.70 -6.08 -4.44
C LEU A 125 -1.18 -6.24 -4.38
N ARG A 126 -0.57 -6.55 -5.53
CA ARG A 126 0.87 -6.72 -5.67
C ARG A 126 1.56 -5.36 -5.84
N LEU A 127 2.61 -5.15 -5.05
CA LEU A 127 3.41 -3.93 -4.99
C LEU A 127 4.85 -4.26 -5.38
N SER A 128 5.43 -3.41 -6.22
CA SER A 128 6.86 -3.47 -6.56
C SER A 128 7.68 -2.57 -5.63
N THR A 129 8.99 -2.53 -5.83
CA THR A 129 9.90 -1.63 -5.12
C THR A 129 9.51 -0.16 -5.25
N VAL A 130 8.96 0.26 -6.40
CA VAL A 130 8.50 1.65 -6.62
C VAL A 130 7.39 2.07 -5.66
N GLN A 131 6.57 1.13 -5.19
CA GLN A 131 5.49 1.39 -4.24
C GLN A 131 5.87 1.14 -2.77
N THR A 132 6.97 0.44 -2.53
CA THR A 132 7.36 -0.03 -1.19
C THR A 132 8.62 0.62 -0.66
N PHE A 133 9.41 1.27 -1.52
CA PHE A 133 10.62 2.00 -1.14
C PHE A 133 10.72 3.34 -1.87
N ASN A 134 10.99 4.41 -1.11
CA ASN A 134 11.28 5.72 -1.65
C ASN A 134 12.78 5.90 -1.83
N LYS A 135 13.20 6.32 -3.03
CA LYS A 135 14.59 6.71 -3.29
C LYS A 135 14.84 8.11 -2.71
N MET A 136 15.73 8.22 -1.75
CA MET A 136 16.10 9.45 -1.06
C MET A 136 17.14 10.24 -1.86
N SER A 137 17.33 11.52 -1.52
CA SER A 137 18.31 12.40 -2.17
C SER A 137 19.76 11.97 -1.98
N ASP A 138 20.07 11.28 -0.88
CA ASP A 138 21.39 10.69 -0.61
C ASP A 138 21.63 9.36 -1.34
N GLY A 139 20.67 8.93 -2.17
CA GLY A 139 20.72 7.71 -2.96
C GLY A 139 20.25 6.45 -2.22
N SER A 140 19.90 6.54 -0.94
CA SER A 140 19.32 5.40 -0.20
C SER A 140 17.88 5.12 -0.63
N PHE A 141 17.40 3.90 -0.39
CA PHE A 141 16.01 3.49 -0.60
C PHE A 141 15.39 3.14 0.75
N CYS A 142 14.41 3.91 1.19
CA CYS A 142 13.78 3.78 2.51
C CYS A 142 12.39 3.17 2.41
N PHE A 143 12.11 2.20 3.30
CA PHE A 143 10.84 1.51 3.33
C PHE A 143 9.68 2.49 3.59
N THR A 144 8.58 2.35 2.85
CA THR A 144 7.45 3.31 2.90
C THR A 144 6.38 2.91 3.90
N ALA A 145 6.74 2.22 4.98
CA ALA A 145 5.82 1.91 6.06
C ALA A 145 6.47 2.11 7.43
N MET A 146 5.64 2.38 8.44
CA MET A 146 6.08 2.56 9.83
C MET A 146 5.04 2.04 10.82
N GLY A 147 5.50 1.71 12.03
CA GLY A 147 4.66 1.25 13.13
C GLY A 147 4.08 2.41 13.93
N VAL A 148 2.78 2.36 14.25
CA VAL A 148 2.08 3.36 15.07
C VAL A 148 1.28 2.72 16.20
N ASP A 149 1.01 3.50 17.25
CA ASP A 149 0.12 3.12 18.37
C ASP A 149 -1.36 3.25 17.97
N ASP A 150 -1.74 2.61 16.86
CA ASP A 150 -3.12 2.47 16.40
C ASP A 150 -3.39 0.99 16.09
N LYS A 151 -4.65 0.59 16.20
CA LYS A 151 -5.14 -0.75 15.85
C LYS A 151 -5.44 -0.89 14.35
N ASP A 152 -5.75 0.21 13.68
CA ASP A 152 -6.17 0.22 12.28
C ASP A 152 -5.00 0.71 11.41
N ALA A 153 -4.91 0.18 10.19
CA ALA A 153 -3.88 0.55 9.23
C ALA A 153 -4.31 1.74 8.35
N LEU A 154 -3.36 2.60 8.02
CA LEU A 154 -3.52 3.61 6.97
C LEU A 154 -2.58 3.26 5.82
N ILE A 155 -3.14 2.87 4.67
CA ILE A 155 -2.38 2.59 3.45
C ILE A 155 -2.08 3.93 2.77
N GLY A 156 -0.82 4.34 2.88
CA GLY A 156 -0.36 5.65 2.43
C GLY A 156 -0.21 5.74 0.92
N ASN A 157 -0.03 6.97 0.45
CA ASN A 157 0.02 7.27 -0.98
C ASN A 157 1.17 6.60 -1.73
N SER A 158 2.28 6.27 -1.05
CA SER A 158 3.44 5.60 -1.66
C SER A 158 3.05 4.22 -2.19
N MET A 159 2.30 3.44 -1.39
CA MET A 159 1.81 2.12 -1.80
C MET A 159 0.69 2.17 -2.86
N MET A 160 0.07 3.34 -3.03
CA MET A 160 -0.94 3.60 -4.06
C MET A 160 -0.33 4.17 -5.36
N ALA A 161 0.98 4.42 -5.41
CA ALA A 161 1.63 4.97 -6.59
C ALA A 161 1.50 4.02 -7.81
N ASN A 162 1.31 4.61 -8.99
CA ASN A 162 1.11 3.88 -10.26
C ASN A 162 -0.10 2.93 -10.26
N PHE A 163 -1.13 3.27 -9.50
CA PHE A 163 -2.45 2.70 -9.65
C PHE A 163 -3.44 3.78 -10.05
N LEU A 164 -4.28 3.46 -11.03
CA LEU A 164 -5.56 4.13 -11.18
C LEU A 164 -6.50 3.48 -10.17
N VAL A 165 -6.92 4.27 -9.17
CA VAL A 165 -7.76 3.84 -8.05
C VAL A 165 -9.17 4.36 -8.26
N GLY A 166 -10.16 3.48 -8.28
CA GLY A 166 -11.56 3.82 -8.52
C GLY A 166 -12.42 3.41 -7.34
N TYR A 167 -13.16 4.37 -6.78
CA TYR A 167 -14.18 4.09 -5.77
C TYR A 167 -15.54 4.01 -6.43
N ASP A 168 -16.22 2.89 -6.25
CA ASP A 168 -17.62 2.70 -6.60
C ASP A 168 -18.41 2.61 -5.31
N ILE A 169 -18.98 3.75 -4.90
CA ILE A 169 -19.70 3.89 -3.63
C ILE A 169 -21.06 3.20 -3.68
N ASP A 170 -21.69 3.13 -4.86
CA ASP A 170 -22.99 2.46 -5.02
C ASP A 170 -22.84 0.95 -4.81
N ASN A 171 -21.75 0.36 -5.33
CA ASN A 171 -21.44 -1.06 -5.15
C ASN A 171 -20.57 -1.35 -3.93
N MET A 172 -20.14 -0.32 -3.18
CA MET A 172 -19.22 -0.41 -2.05
C MET A 172 -17.95 -1.20 -2.40
N THR A 173 -17.27 -0.81 -3.48
CA THR A 173 -16.01 -1.42 -3.91
C THR A 173 -14.94 -0.40 -4.24
N VAL A 174 -13.68 -0.84 -4.18
CA VAL A 174 -12.54 -0.09 -4.70
C VAL A 174 -11.76 -0.96 -5.66
N SER A 175 -11.42 -0.38 -6.81
CA SER A 175 -10.68 -1.02 -7.88
C SER A 175 -9.29 -0.42 -8.03
N PHE A 176 -8.31 -1.27 -8.27
CA PHE A 176 -6.93 -0.89 -8.54
C PHE A 176 -6.53 -1.39 -9.92
N LYS A 177 -5.97 -0.51 -10.74
CA LYS A 177 -5.42 -0.86 -12.04
C LYS A 177 -3.99 -0.36 -12.15
N PRO A 178 -2.99 -1.25 -12.31
CA PRO A 178 -1.62 -0.83 -12.59
C PRO A 178 -1.59 0.12 -13.79
N THR A 179 -1.12 1.35 -13.57
CA THR A 179 -1.11 2.39 -14.60
C THR A 179 0.10 3.30 -14.41
N ASP A 180 0.75 3.68 -15.51
CA ASP A 180 1.77 4.73 -15.48
C ASP A 180 1.08 6.08 -15.31
N CYS A 181 0.95 6.54 -14.06
CA CYS A 181 0.25 7.78 -13.72
C CYS A 181 0.90 9.04 -14.31
N THR A 182 2.14 8.94 -14.82
CA THR A 182 2.81 10.06 -15.49
C THR A 182 2.31 10.31 -16.92
N LYS A 183 1.48 9.40 -17.45
CA LYS A 183 0.97 9.43 -18.83
C LYS A 183 -0.55 9.59 -18.94
N ILE A 184 -1.24 9.86 -17.83
CA ILE A 184 -2.71 9.97 -17.78
C ILE A 184 -3.17 11.45 -17.73
N GLY A 185 -2.36 12.34 -18.28
CA GLY A 185 -2.63 13.79 -18.38
C GLY A 185 -3.27 14.16 -19.70
#